data_AF-A0A8S3GX36-F1
#
_entry.id   AF-A0A8S3GX36-F1
#
_cell.length_a   1.000
_cell.length_b   1.000
_cell.length_c   1.000
_cell.angle_alpha   90.00
_cell.angle_beta   90.00
_cell.angle_gamma   90.00
#
_symmetry.space_group_name_H-M   'P 1'
#
loop_
_entity.id
_entity.type
_entity.pdbx_description
1 polymer ?
#
loop_
_entity_poly.entity_id
_entity_poly.type
_entity_poly.pdbx_seq_one_letter_code
_entity_poly.pdbx_strand_id
1 'polypeptide(L)'
;MNKELNIQSYTLKVGVGSNDLCSDAFIGSQAIIVNALDNIEARRYMDSRCITNKKPLVESGTMGSKGHTFVVVPYKSESYSNQNDPIDKDVPYCNVKSFPANIEHCTIWAREKFESTFSMKPSLYNSIMSQENIWNRINNGETIDDLPKIYKFMKRKCTNWNDCLNSAREKFDKYFSNKARDLLHKFPADMVDDKGILYWKLPKRAPTPIDFDINNNLHYDFVLSCAKILAKIYAVSVKHEQINDVDANKNIILQT
;
A
#
# COMPACT_ATOMS: atom_id res chain seq x y z
N MET A 1 -15.69 -36.46 10.87
CA MET A 1 -14.29 -36.25 11.30
C MET A 1 -14.00 -37.14 12.51
N ASN A 2 -12.75 -37.58 12.66
CA ASN A 2 -12.33 -38.58 13.66
C ASN A 2 -12.23 -37.98 15.08
N LYS A 3 -12.94 -38.57 16.05
CA LYS A 3 -12.96 -38.14 17.47
C LYS A 3 -11.73 -38.55 18.26
N GLU A 4 -10.92 -39.46 17.73
CA GLU A 4 -9.70 -39.96 18.37
C GLU A 4 -8.50 -39.03 18.17
N LEU A 5 -8.65 -37.98 17.36
CA LEU A 5 -7.58 -37.01 17.12
C LEU A 5 -7.30 -36.19 18.39
N ASN A 6 -6.03 -36.12 18.78
CA ASN A 6 -5.55 -35.24 19.83
C ASN A 6 -4.91 -33.99 19.20
N ILE A 7 -5.62 -32.86 19.24
CA ILE A 7 -5.22 -31.62 18.57
C ILE A 7 -5.07 -30.50 19.59
N GLN A 8 -3.90 -29.84 19.57
CA GLN A 8 -3.67 -28.59 20.29
C GLN A 8 -3.56 -27.44 19.28
N SER A 9 -4.39 -26.41 19.44
CA SER A 9 -4.45 -25.26 18.53
C SER A 9 -3.87 -23.99 19.17
N TYR A 10 -3.24 -23.16 18.34
CA TYR A 10 -2.69 -21.87 18.75
C TYR A 10 -3.07 -20.77 17.76
N THR A 11 -3.11 -19.51 18.23
CA THR A 11 -3.38 -18.31 17.42
C THR A 11 -2.14 -17.44 17.23
N LEU A 12 -0.96 -18.01 17.46
CA LEU A 12 0.33 -17.33 17.38
C LEU A 12 0.77 -17.14 15.93
N LYS A 13 1.19 -15.92 15.57
CA LYS A 13 1.92 -15.69 14.33
C LYS A 13 3.34 -16.24 14.47
N VAL A 14 3.70 -17.22 13.66
CA VAL A 14 5.05 -17.78 13.62
C VAL A 14 6.02 -16.79 12.95
N GLY A 15 7.13 -16.47 13.61
CA GLY A 15 8.17 -15.57 13.08
C GLY A 15 9.16 -15.08 14.14
N VAL A 16 9.97 -14.07 13.78
CA VAL A 16 10.92 -13.45 14.70
C VAL A 16 10.14 -12.71 15.79
N GLY A 17 10.05 -13.30 16.99
CA GLY A 17 9.25 -12.79 18.12
C GLY A 17 8.27 -13.80 18.71
N SER A 18 8.08 -14.97 18.07
CA SER A 18 7.20 -16.03 18.57
C SER A 18 7.93 -17.11 19.39
N ASN A 19 9.11 -16.78 19.93
CA ASN A 19 10.08 -17.77 20.43
C ASN A 19 9.65 -18.48 21.72
N ASP A 20 8.73 -17.88 22.51
CA ASP A 20 8.33 -18.47 23.79
C ASP A 20 7.52 -19.76 23.61
N LEU A 21 6.64 -19.80 22.61
CA LEU A 21 5.83 -20.98 22.26
C LEU A 21 6.47 -21.82 21.16
N CYS A 22 7.02 -21.20 20.11
CA CYS A 22 7.79 -21.89 19.06
C CYS A 22 9.28 -21.97 19.42
N SER A 23 9.56 -22.39 20.65
CA SER A 23 10.91 -22.57 21.15
C SER A 23 11.61 -23.73 20.45
N ASP A 24 12.94 -23.78 20.54
CA ASP A 24 13.72 -24.90 20.01
C ASP A 24 13.34 -26.22 20.69
N ALA A 25 12.97 -26.18 21.98
CA ALA A 25 12.44 -27.35 22.68
C ALA A 25 11.12 -27.84 22.08
N PHE A 26 10.19 -26.92 21.78
CA PHE A 26 8.90 -27.28 21.17
C PHE A 26 9.10 -27.89 19.77
N ILE A 27 9.86 -27.23 18.89
CA ILE A 27 10.15 -27.72 17.53
C ILE A 27 10.93 -29.04 17.59
N GLY A 28 11.92 -29.12 18.49
CA GLY A 28 12.71 -30.31 18.78
C GLY A 28 11.90 -31.50 19.29
N SER A 29 10.72 -31.28 19.89
CA SER A 29 9.82 -32.36 20.31
C SER A 29 8.93 -32.91 19.19
N GLN A 30 8.78 -32.19 18.07
CA GLN A 30 7.91 -32.62 16.97
C GLN A 30 8.57 -33.72 16.13
N ALA A 31 7.75 -34.62 15.58
CA ALA A 31 8.23 -35.66 14.65
C ALA A 31 8.52 -35.10 13.25
N ILE A 32 7.61 -34.25 12.76
CA ILE A 32 7.67 -33.61 11.45
C ILE A 32 6.99 -32.25 11.54
N ILE A 33 7.49 -31.30 10.75
CA ILE A 33 6.86 -30.00 10.55
C ILE A 33 6.20 -29.98 9.18
N VAL A 34 4.97 -29.48 9.10
CA VAL A 34 4.23 -29.35 7.84
C VAL A 34 3.80 -27.89 7.70
N ASN A 35 4.34 -27.20 6.71
CA ASN A 35 3.99 -25.82 6.43
C ASN A 35 2.72 -25.74 5.58
N ALA A 36 1.89 -24.75 5.92
CA ALA A 36 0.73 -24.29 5.16
C ALA A 36 0.73 -22.75 5.19
N LEU A 37 1.85 -22.16 4.75
CA LEU A 37 2.15 -20.73 4.89
C LEU A 37 1.86 -20.00 3.57
N ASP A 38 1.61 -18.69 3.64
CA ASP A 38 1.25 -17.85 2.48
C ASP A 38 2.36 -16.86 2.06
N ASN A 39 3.42 -16.72 2.85
CA ASN A 39 4.49 -15.75 2.61
C ASN A 39 5.89 -16.40 2.74
N ILE A 40 6.84 -15.90 1.94
CA ILE A 40 8.21 -16.44 1.86
C ILE A 40 8.98 -16.25 3.18
N GLU A 41 8.73 -15.16 3.90
CA GLU A 41 9.41 -14.85 5.16
C GLU A 41 9.16 -15.93 6.22
N ALA A 42 7.91 -16.31 6.43
CA ALA A 42 7.54 -17.36 7.38
C ALA A 42 8.05 -18.74 6.95
N ARG A 43 8.05 -19.03 5.63
CA ARG A 43 8.64 -20.28 5.09
C ARG A 43 10.12 -20.39 5.43
N ARG A 44 10.89 -19.34 5.16
CA ARG A 44 12.34 -19.28 5.46
C ARG A 44 12.61 -19.32 6.97
N TYR A 45 11.79 -18.67 7.78
CA TYR A 45 11.88 -18.78 9.22
C TYR A 45 11.73 -20.23 9.68
N MET A 46 10.66 -20.93 9.24
CA MET A 46 10.44 -22.33 9.62
C MET A 46 11.51 -23.28 9.10
N ASP A 47 11.99 -23.10 7.87
CA ASP A 47 13.11 -23.85 7.31
C ASP A 47 14.36 -23.73 8.18
N SER A 48 14.76 -22.50 8.54
CA SER A 48 15.90 -22.25 9.43
C SER A 48 15.75 -22.93 10.81
N ARG A 49 14.55 -22.88 11.40
CA ARG A 49 14.26 -23.53 12.68
C ARG A 49 14.30 -25.06 12.56
N CYS A 50 13.81 -25.62 11.45
CA CYS A 50 13.85 -27.06 11.19
C CYS A 50 15.28 -27.56 10.99
N ILE A 51 16.12 -26.82 10.27
CA ILE A 51 17.55 -27.14 10.10
C ILE A 51 18.26 -27.15 11.45
N THR A 52 18.07 -26.08 12.24
CA THR A 52 18.68 -25.93 13.58
C THR A 52 18.30 -27.09 14.50
N ASN A 53 17.02 -27.49 14.49
CA ASN A 53 16.49 -28.57 15.33
C ASN A 53 16.54 -29.96 14.67
N LYS A 54 17.14 -30.06 13.48
CA LYS A 54 17.30 -31.31 12.71
C LYS A 54 15.96 -32.03 12.50
N LYS A 55 14.92 -31.27 12.15
CA LYS A 55 13.56 -31.78 11.92
C LYS A 55 13.21 -31.87 10.44
N PRO A 56 12.55 -32.97 10.00
CA PRO A 56 11.96 -33.02 8.67
C PRO A 56 10.89 -31.95 8.49
N LEU A 57 10.87 -31.33 7.31
CA LEU A 57 9.91 -30.30 6.93
C LEU A 57 9.25 -30.66 5.61
N VAL A 58 7.92 -30.54 5.57
CA VAL A 58 7.12 -30.61 4.34
C VAL A 58 6.59 -29.22 4.06
N GLU A 59 7.06 -28.62 2.97
CA GLU A 59 6.65 -27.32 2.46
C GLU A 59 5.69 -27.49 1.29
N SER A 60 4.70 -26.60 1.21
CA SER A 60 3.76 -26.58 0.10
C SER A 60 3.30 -25.16 -0.21
N GLY A 61 3.07 -24.89 -1.50
CA GLY A 61 2.54 -23.61 -1.93
C GLY A 61 1.67 -23.74 -3.17
N THR A 62 0.77 -22.78 -3.32
CA THR A 62 -0.17 -22.71 -4.45
C THR A 62 -0.17 -21.31 -5.05
N MET A 63 -0.40 -21.23 -6.37
CA MET A 63 -0.62 -19.97 -7.08
C MET A 63 -1.61 -20.23 -8.22
N GLY A 64 -2.88 -19.90 -7.99
CA GLY A 64 -3.96 -20.25 -8.91
C GLY A 64 -4.10 -21.78 -9.03
N SER A 65 -4.04 -22.31 -10.26
CA SER A 65 -4.04 -23.75 -10.52
C SER A 65 -2.69 -24.43 -10.35
N LYS A 66 -1.62 -23.68 -10.07
CA LYS A 66 -0.27 -24.21 -9.86
C LYS A 66 -0.10 -24.61 -8.40
N GLY A 67 0.57 -25.73 -8.17
CA GLY A 67 0.97 -26.18 -6.85
C GLY A 67 2.39 -26.70 -6.87
N HIS A 68 3.07 -26.62 -5.74
CA HIS A 68 4.35 -27.26 -5.52
C HIS A 68 4.44 -27.84 -4.11
N THR A 69 5.26 -28.86 -3.96
CA THR A 69 5.61 -29.48 -2.68
C THR A 69 7.12 -29.63 -2.61
N PHE A 70 7.70 -29.35 -1.46
CA PHE A 70 9.13 -29.45 -1.23
C PHE A 70 9.38 -30.15 0.11
N VAL A 71 10.29 -31.13 0.14
CA VAL A 71 10.53 -31.93 1.36
C VAL A 71 11.99 -31.79 1.78
N VAL A 72 12.19 -31.29 3.01
CA VAL A 72 13.50 -31.20 3.63
C VAL A 72 13.70 -32.40 4.55
N VAL A 73 14.72 -33.21 4.28
CA VAL A 73 15.14 -34.33 5.10
C VAL A 73 16.51 -34.02 5.70
N PRO A 74 16.64 -33.95 7.04
CA PRO A 74 17.91 -33.66 7.70
C PRO A 74 19.04 -34.56 7.19
N TYR A 75 20.18 -33.94 6.86
CA TYR A 75 21.39 -34.60 6.35
C TYR A 75 21.25 -35.31 4.99
N LYS A 76 20.14 -35.11 4.25
CA LYS A 76 19.92 -35.78 2.96
C LYS A 76 19.53 -34.84 1.82
N SER A 77 18.65 -33.87 2.08
CA SER A 77 18.23 -32.89 1.07
C SER A 77 18.85 -31.52 1.36
N GLU A 78 18.78 -30.64 0.37
CA GLU A 78 18.98 -29.21 0.62
C GLU A 78 17.82 -28.61 1.43
N SER A 79 18.06 -27.42 1.98
CA SER A 79 17.04 -26.61 2.64
C SER A 79 16.20 -25.82 1.64
N TYR A 80 15.01 -25.41 2.05
CA TYR A 80 14.17 -24.52 1.24
C TYR A 80 14.89 -23.20 0.93
N SER A 81 15.61 -22.64 1.90
CA SER A 81 16.28 -21.34 1.76
C SER A 81 17.48 -21.33 0.80
N ASN A 82 17.97 -22.49 0.37
CA ASN A 82 19.03 -22.58 -0.65
C ASN A 82 18.49 -22.42 -2.08
N GLN A 83 17.17 -22.49 -2.26
CA GLN A 83 16.52 -22.20 -3.53
C GLN A 83 16.31 -20.68 -3.67
N ASN A 84 16.76 -20.12 -4.79
CA ASN A 84 16.48 -18.73 -5.11
C ASN A 84 15.12 -18.63 -5.78
N ASP A 85 14.12 -18.17 -5.03
CA ASP A 85 12.86 -17.73 -5.60
C ASP A 85 13.10 -16.58 -6.60
N PRO A 86 12.41 -16.55 -7.74
CA PRO A 86 12.45 -15.39 -8.64
C PRO A 86 12.08 -14.14 -7.85
N ILE A 87 12.93 -13.12 -7.90
CA ILE A 87 12.61 -11.83 -7.29
C ILE A 87 11.53 -11.17 -8.16
N ASP A 88 10.40 -10.82 -7.55
CA ASP A 88 9.40 -9.99 -8.19
C ASP A 88 10.08 -8.69 -8.66
N LYS A 89 10.07 -8.45 -9.98
CA LYS A 89 10.69 -7.24 -10.52
C LYS A 89 9.81 -6.05 -10.20
N ASP A 90 10.28 -5.20 -9.29
CA ASP A 90 9.66 -3.91 -9.04
C ASP A 90 9.64 -3.08 -10.32
N VAL A 91 8.50 -2.46 -10.60
CA VAL A 91 8.38 -1.52 -11.72
C VAL A 91 9.27 -0.32 -11.42
N PRO A 92 10.15 0.11 -12.35
CA PRO A 92 10.98 1.28 -12.15
C PRO A 92 10.15 2.50 -11.74
N TYR A 93 10.58 3.19 -10.69
CA TYR A 93 9.87 4.32 -10.10
C TYR A 93 9.45 5.40 -11.12
N CYS A 94 10.30 5.67 -12.11
CA CYS A 94 10.02 6.63 -13.18
C CYS A 94 8.84 6.21 -14.07
N ASN A 95 8.64 4.91 -14.29
CA ASN A 95 7.50 4.38 -15.05
C ASN A 95 6.20 4.53 -14.27
N VAL A 96 6.22 4.33 -12.94
CA VAL A 96 5.04 4.51 -12.09
C VAL A 96 4.66 5.99 -11.97
N LYS A 97 5.65 6.89 -11.80
CA LYS A 97 5.38 8.31 -11.52
C LYS A 97 5.09 9.17 -12.73
N SER A 98 5.75 8.92 -13.85
CA SER A 98 5.80 9.87 -14.97
C SER A 98 5.38 9.25 -16.30
N PHE A 99 5.66 7.97 -16.52
CA PHE A 99 5.41 7.32 -17.82
C PHE A 99 4.73 5.94 -17.64
N PRO A 100 3.52 5.89 -17.06
CA PRO A 100 2.78 4.64 -16.98
C PRO A 100 2.42 4.18 -18.39
N ALA A 101 2.69 2.91 -18.70
CA ALA A 101 2.50 2.33 -20.03
C ALA A 101 1.36 1.30 -20.06
N ASN A 102 1.13 0.62 -18.92
CA ASN A 102 0.14 -0.43 -18.73
C ASN A 102 -0.69 -0.18 -17.45
N ILE A 103 -1.71 -1.01 -17.23
CA ILE A 103 -2.66 -0.85 -16.12
C ILE A 103 -2.03 -1.17 -14.76
N GLU A 104 -1.02 -2.04 -14.74
CA GLU A 104 -0.27 -2.41 -13.55
C GLU A 104 0.45 -1.17 -12.97
N HIS A 105 1.09 -0.36 -13.83
CA HIS A 105 1.74 0.90 -13.41
C HIS A 105 0.72 1.86 -12.78
N CYS A 106 -0.47 1.99 -13.39
CA CYS A 106 -1.55 2.84 -12.85
C CYS A 106 -2.07 2.33 -11.51
N THR A 107 -2.21 1.01 -11.36
CA THR A 107 -2.67 0.37 -10.11
C THR A 107 -1.66 0.57 -8.99
N ILE A 108 -0.37 0.37 -9.26
CA ILE A 108 0.72 0.63 -8.30
C ILE A 108 0.69 2.11 -7.88
N TRP A 109 0.62 3.03 -8.86
CA TRP A 109 0.53 4.46 -8.58
C TRP A 109 -0.67 4.81 -7.70
N ALA A 110 -1.84 4.23 -7.98
CA ALA A 110 -3.06 4.47 -7.21
C ALA A 110 -2.92 3.98 -5.76
N ARG A 111 -2.37 2.78 -5.55
CA ARG A 111 -2.05 2.22 -4.23
C ARG A 111 -1.10 3.13 -3.46
N GLU A 112 0.00 3.58 -4.07
CA GLU A 112 0.92 4.51 -3.43
C GLU A 112 0.25 5.84 -3.05
N LYS A 113 -0.64 6.37 -3.90
CA LYS A 113 -1.36 7.62 -3.60
C LYS A 113 -2.35 7.44 -2.47
N PHE A 114 -3.02 6.30 -2.42
CA PHE A 114 -3.89 5.92 -1.31
C PHE A 114 -3.09 5.85 0.00
N GLU A 115 -2.03 5.04 0.04
CA GLU A 115 -1.22 4.80 1.24
C GLU A 115 -0.56 6.09 1.73
N SER A 116 0.10 6.84 0.83
CA SER A 116 0.78 8.09 1.19
C SER A 116 -0.16 9.20 1.65
N THR A 117 -1.43 9.17 1.26
CA THR A 117 -2.41 10.22 1.60
C THR A 117 -3.21 9.85 2.84
N PHE A 118 -3.67 8.61 2.92
CA PHE A 118 -4.68 8.18 3.88
C PHE A 118 -4.13 7.33 5.02
N SER A 119 -2.89 6.83 4.91
CA SER A 119 -2.24 6.07 5.98
C SER A 119 -1.00 6.78 6.48
N MET A 120 0.02 6.98 5.63
CA MET A 120 1.32 7.49 6.09
C MET A 120 1.25 8.88 6.72
N LYS A 121 0.50 9.83 6.10
CA LYS A 121 0.37 11.20 6.63
C LYS A 121 -0.39 11.25 7.96
N PRO A 122 -1.57 10.63 8.11
CA PRO A 122 -2.23 10.50 9.41
C PRO A 122 -1.36 9.80 10.46
N SER A 123 -0.69 8.70 10.11
CA SER A 123 0.20 7.97 11.03
C SER A 123 1.38 8.84 11.48
N LEU A 124 1.98 9.61 10.58
CA LEU A 124 3.04 10.55 10.91
C LEU A 124 2.56 11.64 11.87
N TYR A 125 1.37 12.21 11.61
CA TYR A 125 0.73 13.16 12.52
C TYR A 125 0.52 12.55 13.92
N ASN A 126 -0.08 11.36 13.99
CA ASN A 126 -0.35 10.68 15.26
C ASN A 126 0.95 10.36 16.02
N SER A 127 1.97 9.85 15.32
CA SER A 127 3.27 9.52 15.90
C SER A 127 3.96 10.73 16.51
N ILE A 128 3.86 11.90 15.89
CA ILE A 128 4.43 13.14 16.43
C ILE A 128 3.58 13.69 17.57
N MET A 129 2.25 13.67 17.42
CA MET A 129 1.34 14.19 18.44
C MET A 129 1.27 13.31 19.69
N SER A 130 1.64 12.03 19.60
CA SER A 130 1.75 11.11 20.74
C SER A 130 3.08 11.21 21.49
N GLN A 131 4.07 11.94 20.98
CA GLN A 131 5.34 12.12 21.69
C GLN A 131 5.15 13.04 22.89
N GLU A 132 5.61 12.59 24.06
CA GLU A 132 5.72 13.44 25.23
C GLU A 132 6.67 14.61 24.96
N ASN A 133 6.37 15.79 25.51
CA ASN A 133 7.20 16.99 25.43
C ASN A 133 7.45 17.55 24.01
N ILE A 134 6.67 17.16 22.99
CA ILE A 134 6.83 17.68 21.62
C ILE A 134 6.77 19.22 21.57
N TRP A 135 5.86 19.82 22.32
CA TRP A 135 5.72 21.27 22.42
C TRP A 135 6.91 21.93 23.11
N ASN A 136 7.48 21.29 24.13
CA ASN A 136 8.68 21.80 24.81
C ASN A 136 9.88 21.77 23.87
N ARG A 137 10.05 20.71 23.07
CA ARG A 137 11.10 20.59 22.05
C ARG A 137 10.99 21.69 21.00
N ILE A 138 9.78 21.93 20.48
CA ILE A 138 9.51 23.01 19.52
C ILE A 138 9.83 24.38 20.13
N ASN A 139 9.37 24.64 21.36
CA ASN A 139 9.60 25.91 22.05
C ASN A 139 11.08 26.16 22.37
N ASN A 140 11.85 25.09 22.57
CA ASN A 140 13.30 25.15 22.78
C ASN A 140 14.10 25.30 21.47
N GLY A 141 13.43 25.44 20.32
CA GLY A 141 14.06 25.65 19.02
C GLY A 141 14.59 24.37 18.35
N GLU A 142 14.20 23.19 18.84
CA GLU A 142 14.57 21.92 18.19
C GLU A 142 13.85 21.79 16.84
N THR A 143 14.61 21.44 15.80
CA THR A 143 14.04 21.19 14.47
C THR A 143 13.47 19.78 14.41
N ILE A 144 12.19 19.68 14.03
CA ILE A 144 11.52 18.40 13.77
C ILE A 144 11.33 18.28 12.26
N ASP A 145 12.10 17.39 11.62
CA ASP A 145 12.17 17.24 10.15
C ASP A 145 10.80 17.04 9.48
N ASP A 146 9.87 16.39 10.18
CA ASP A 146 8.54 16.07 9.68
C ASP A 146 7.48 17.14 9.95
N LEU A 147 7.79 18.17 10.74
CA LEU A 147 6.85 19.24 11.10
C LEU A 147 6.34 20.01 9.87
N PRO A 148 7.17 20.37 8.86
CA PRO A 148 6.68 21.00 7.63
C PRO A 148 5.70 20.11 6.84
N LYS A 149 5.90 18.79 6.87
CA LYS A 149 5.01 17.83 6.19
C LYS A 149 3.66 17.76 6.90
N ILE A 150 3.67 17.75 8.23
CA ILE A 150 2.46 17.80 9.05
C ILE A 150 1.72 19.13 8.84
N TYR A 151 2.42 20.26 8.91
CA TYR A 151 1.81 21.57 8.69
C TYR A 151 1.09 21.64 7.35
N LYS A 152 1.73 21.17 6.27
CA LYS A 152 1.12 21.11 4.94
C LYS A 152 -0.09 20.19 4.88
N PHE A 153 -0.07 19.07 5.61
CA PHE A 153 -1.19 18.15 5.72
C PHE A 153 -2.36 18.78 6.49
N MET A 154 -2.08 19.45 7.61
CA MET A 154 -3.08 20.08 8.48
C MET A 154 -3.65 21.38 7.91
N LYS A 155 -2.92 22.08 7.05
CA LYS A 155 -3.41 23.27 6.33
C LYS A 155 -4.67 22.99 5.51
N ARG A 156 -4.91 21.74 5.12
CA ARG A 156 -6.10 21.28 4.39
C ARG A 156 -6.95 20.32 5.21
N LYS A 157 -6.98 20.50 6.54
CA LYS A 157 -7.83 19.72 7.43
C LYS A 157 -9.29 19.94 7.06
N CYS A 158 -10.06 18.86 6.94
CA CYS A 158 -11.50 18.95 6.78
C CYS A 158 -12.18 19.08 8.15
N THR A 159 -13.13 20.01 8.29
CA THR A 159 -13.92 20.21 9.51
C THR A 159 -15.37 19.78 9.35
N ASN A 160 -15.86 19.75 8.12
CA ASN A 160 -17.23 19.35 7.76
C ASN A 160 -17.24 18.53 6.45
N TRP A 161 -18.41 18.06 6.04
CA TRP A 161 -18.55 17.23 4.85
C TRP A 161 -18.20 17.96 3.54
N ASN A 162 -18.54 19.23 3.43
CA ASN A 162 -18.22 20.04 2.25
C ASN A 162 -16.71 20.21 2.10
N ASP A 163 -15.97 20.44 3.20
CA ASP A 163 -14.50 20.47 3.16
C ASP A 163 -13.91 19.17 2.62
N CYS A 164 -14.52 18.03 2.95
CA CYS A 164 -14.10 16.71 2.46
C CYS A 164 -14.32 16.57 0.96
N LEU A 165 -15.49 16.99 0.46
CA LEU A 165 -15.83 17.00 -0.96
C LEU A 165 -14.90 17.93 -1.74
N ASN A 166 -14.70 19.16 -1.27
CA ASN A 166 -13.84 20.14 -1.93
C ASN A 166 -12.38 19.65 -1.96
N SER A 167 -11.88 19.11 -0.84
CA SER A 167 -10.53 18.52 -0.76
C SER A 167 -10.34 17.32 -1.69
N ALA A 168 -11.39 16.51 -1.88
CA ALA A 168 -11.39 15.39 -2.82
C ALA A 168 -11.41 15.87 -4.28
N ARG A 169 -12.20 16.90 -4.58
CA ARG A 169 -12.30 17.54 -5.89
C ARG A 169 -10.97 18.20 -6.31
N GLU A 170 -10.29 18.90 -5.40
CA GLU A 170 -8.93 19.41 -5.63
C GLU A 170 -7.91 18.29 -5.92
N LYS A 171 -8.04 17.13 -5.26
CA LYS A 171 -7.17 15.98 -5.51
C LYS A 171 -7.39 15.41 -6.91
N PHE A 172 -8.63 15.40 -7.40
CA PHE A 172 -8.94 14.99 -8.77
C PHE A 172 -8.15 15.85 -9.77
N ASP A 173 -8.27 17.17 -9.68
CA ASP A 173 -7.54 18.09 -10.58
C ASP A 173 -6.05 17.88 -10.48
N LYS A 174 -5.53 17.79 -9.25
CA LYS A 174 -4.11 17.58 -9.03
C LYS A 174 -3.58 16.31 -9.70
N TYR A 175 -4.36 15.23 -9.70
CA TYR A 175 -3.90 13.93 -10.15
C TYR A 175 -4.12 13.70 -11.63
N PHE A 176 -5.29 14.05 -12.15
CA PHE A 176 -5.71 13.68 -13.49
C PHE A 176 -5.63 14.84 -14.49
N SER A 177 -5.50 16.08 -14.00
CA SER A 177 -5.48 17.28 -14.83
C SER A 177 -4.14 18.00 -14.76
N ASN A 178 -3.81 18.60 -13.62
CA ASN A 178 -2.66 19.49 -13.43
C ASN A 178 -1.34 18.78 -13.70
N LYS A 179 -1.18 17.53 -13.22
CA LYS A 179 0.03 16.75 -13.48
C LYS A 179 0.26 16.46 -14.97
N ALA A 180 -0.80 16.19 -15.72
CA ALA A 180 -0.70 15.96 -17.16
C ALA A 180 -0.32 17.25 -17.87
N ARG A 181 -0.95 18.38 -17.49
CA ARG A 181 -0.60 19.71 -18.01
C ARG A 181 0.85 20.10 -17.71
N ASP A 182 1.30 19.92 -16.47
CA ASP A 182 2.67 20.18 -16.05
C ASP A 182 3.68 19.35 -16.84
N LEU A 183 3.34 18.08 -17.13
CA LEU A 183 4.19 17.19 -17.90
C LEU A 183 4.26 17.61 -19.37
N LEU A 184 3.13 17.98 -19.98
CA LEU A 184 3.05 18.47 -21.37
C LEU A 184 3.70 19.85 -21.53
N HIS A 185 3.66 20.70 -20.51
CA HIS A 185 4.38 21.97 -20.53
C HIS A 185 5.91 21.75 -20.55
N LYS A 186 6.40 20.74 -19.82
CA LYS A 186 7.83 20.38 -19.82
C LYS A 186 8.26 19.61 -21.06
N PHE A 187 7.38 18.76 -21.59
CA PHE A 187 7.62 17.93 -22.76
C PHE A 187 6.41 18.05 -23.71
N PRO A 188 6.40 19.05 -24.60
CA PRO A 188 5.32 19.26 -25.57
C PRO A 188 4.98 17.99 -26.34
N ALA A 189 3.71 17.85 -26.76
CA ALA A 189 3.21 16.63 -27.41
C ALA A 189 3.93 16.33 -28.74
N ASP A 190 4.41 17.36 -29.41
CA ASP A 190 5.14 17.36 -30.68
C ASP A 190 6.66 17.43 -30.51
N MET A 191 7.17 17.34 -29.27
CA MET A 191 8.60 17.41 -28.99
C MET A 191 9.36 16.30 -29.72
N VAL A 192 10.44 16.68 -30.41
CA VAL A 192 11.39 15.78 -31.09
C VAL A 192 12.79 15.90 -30.50
N ASP A 193 13.59 14.85 -30.63
CA ASP A 193 15.02 14.89 -30.32
C ASP A 193 15.85 15.50 -31.46
N ASP A 194 17.16 15.64 -31.26
CA ASP A 194 18.11 16.20 -32.25
C ASP A 194 18.13 15.43 -33.59
N LYS A 195 17.57 14.21 -33.63
CA LYS A 195 17.48 13.36 -34.81
C LYS A 195 16.08 13.41 -35.45
N GLY A 196 15.19 14.29 -34.98
CA GLY A 196 13.83 14.44 -35.46
C GLY A 196 12.88 13.34 -34.99
N ILE A 197 13.26 12.53 -33.99
CA ILE A 197 12.41 11.46 -33.49
C ILE A 197 11.54 11.98 -32.36
N LEU A 198 10.24 11.67 -32.40
CA LEU A 198 9.29 12.05 -31.35
C LEU A 198 9.72 11.56 -29.96
N TYR A 199 9.68 12.47 -28.99
CA TYR A 199 9.89 12.20 -27.57
C TYR A 199 8.85 11.20 -27.04
N TRP A 200 7.58 11.41 -27.43
CA TRP A 200 6.45 10.57 -27.08
C TRP A 200 6.32 9.39 -28.04
N LYS A 201 7.15 8.38 -27.83
CA LYS A 201 7.08 7.09 -28.51
C LYS A 201 7.05 5.95 -27.50
N LEU A 202 6.41 4.84 -27.87
CA LEU A 202 6.31 3.67 -27.00
C LEU A 202 7.69 3.27 -26.44
N PRO A 203 7.78 2.97 -25.13
CA PRO A 203 6.67 2.78 -24.18
C PRO A 203 6.10 4.07 -23.56
N LYS A 204 6.66 5.26 -23.85
CA LYS A 204 6.17 6.53 -23.31
C LYS A 204 4.94 7.00 -24.08
N ARG A 205 3.86 7.28 -23.35
CA ARG A 205 2.59 7.75 -23.91
C ARG A 205 2.37 9.19 -23.47
N ALA A 206 2.11 10.10 -24.42
CA ALA A 206 1.74 11.46 -24.08
C ALA A 206 0.44 11.42 -23.26
N PRO A 207 0.40 12.05 -22.08
CA PRO A 207 -0.82 12.07 -21.28
C PRO A 207 -1.87 13.01 -21.92
N THR A 208 -3.13 12.78 -21.60
CA THR A 208 -4.20 13.74 -21.88
C THR A 208 -4.75 14.23 -20.55
N PRO A 209 -4.71 15.55 -20.26
CA PRO A 209 -5.34 16.10 -19.07
C PRO A 209 -6.84 15.78 -19.06
N ILE A 210 -7.34 15.32 -17.92
CA ILE A 210 -8.75 15.00 -17.74
C ILE A 210 -9.38 16.17 -16.99
N ASP A 211 -10.33 16.84 -17.64
CA ASP A 211 -11.19 17.82 -16.99
C ASP A 211 -12.30 17.12 -16.22
N PHE A 212 -12.60 17.65 -15.04
CA PHE A 212 -13.64 17.08 -14.20
C PHE A 212 -15.01 17.26 -14.86
N ASP A 213 -15.83 16.21 -14.77
CA ASP A 213 -17.20 16.19 -15.27
C ASP A 213 -18.05 15.51 -14.20
N ILE A 214 -19.00 16.27 -13.65
CA ILE A 214 -19.88 15.80 -12.58
C ILE A 214 -20.84 14.70 -13.03
N ASN A 215 -21.08 14.59 -14.34
CA ASN A 215 -21.96 13.59 -14.92
C ASN A 215 -21.23 12.29 -15.27
N ASN A 216 -19.89 12.30 -15.21
CA ASN A 216 -19.09 11.10 -15.35
C ASN A 216 -19.04 10.36 -14.01
N ASN A 217 -19.60 9.14 -13.98
CA ASN A 217 -19.65 8.32 -12.77
C ASN A 217 -18.27 8.06 -12.17
N LEU A 218 -17.23 7.83 -12.97
CA LEU A 218 -15.87 7.58 -12.45
C LEU A 218 -15.29 8.82 -11.75
N HIS A 219 -15.58 10.01 -12.28
CA HIS A 219 -15.12 11.27 -11.69
C HIS A 219 -15.83 11.52 -10.36
N TYR A 220 -17.16 11.35 -10.35
CA TYR A 220 -17.97 11.48 -9.14
C TYR A 220 -17.58 10.44 -8.08
N ASP A 221 -17.43 9.17 -8.45
CA ASP A 221 -17.08 8.08 -7.55
C ASP A 221 -15.71 8.28 -6.91
N PHE A 222 -14.73 8.80 -7.67
CA PHE A 222 -13.42 9.18 -7.13
C PHE A 222 -13.58 10.23 -6.03
N VAL A 223 -14.32 11.32 -6.31
CA VAL A 223 -14.49 12.42 -5.36
C VAL A 223 -15.23 11.94 -4.11
N LEU A 224 -16.34 11.22 -4.28
CA LEU A 224 -17.14 10.72 -3.17
C LEU A 224 -16.36 9.73 -2.30
N SER A 225 -15.64 8.78 -2.93
CA SER A 225 -14.83 7.79 -2.20
C SER A 225 -13.70 8.46 -1.43
N CYS A 226 -13.01 9.41 -2.06
CA CYS A 226 -11.96 10.19 -1.39
C CYS A 226 -12.52 11.01 -0.23
N ALA A 227 -13.66 11.68 -0.40
CA ALA A 227 -14.30 12.47 0.65
C ALA A 227 -14.70 11.61 1.86
N LYS A 228 -15.27 10.42 1.64
CA LYS A 228 -15.62 9.46 2.70
C LYS A 228 -14.39 9.08 3.55
N ILE A 229 -13.27 8.81 2.90
CA ILE A 229 -12.02 8.45 3.60
C ILE A 229 -11.49 9.66 4.38
N LEU A 230 -11.52 10.85 3.80
CA LEU A 230 -11.10 12.09 4.48
C LEU A 230 -11.97 12.38 5.72
N ALA A 231 -13.28 12.20 5.62
CA ALA A 231 -14.20 12.36 6.75
C ALA A 231 -13.82 11.41 7.90
N LYS A 232 -13.50 10.15 7.58
CA LYS A 232 -13.03 9.17 8.58
C LYS A 232 -11.71 9.58 9.22
N ILE A 233 -10.73 10.04 8.43
CA ILE A 233 -9.41 10.45 8.92
C ILE A 233 -9.49 11.66 9.85
N TYR A 234 -10.31 12.66 9.49
CA TYR A 234 -10.46 13.88 10.26
C TYR A 234 -11.57 13.82 11.32
N ALA A 235 -12.18 12.64 11.51
CA ALA A 235 -13.30 12.40 12.43
C ALA A 235 -14.47 13.38 12.22
N VAL A 236 -14.77 13.71 10.96
CA VAL A 236 -15.93 14.52 10.58
C VAL A 236 -17.18 13.65 10.71
N SER A 237 -18.14 14.12 11.51
CA SER A 237 -19.46 13.48 11.61
C SER A 237 -20.27 13.75 10.34
N VAL A 238 -20.62 12.69 9.62
CA VAL A 238 -21.41 12.75 8.39
C VAL A 238 -22.60 11.83 8.53
N LYS A 239 -23.81 12.36 8.33
CA LYS A 239 -25.03 11.54 8.39
C LYS A 239 -25.15 10.67 7.14
N HIS A 240 -25.79 9.50 7.28
CA HIS A 240 -25.98 8.57 6.16
C HIS A 240 -26.78 9.23 5.02
N GLU A 241 -27.73 10.10 5.33
CA GLU A 241 -28.51 10.84 4.33
C GLU A 241 -27.61 11.79 3.52
N GLN A 242 -26.69 12.50 4.16
CA GLN A 242 -25.77 13.44 3.48
C GLN A 242 -24.83 12.71 2.51
N ILE A 243 -24.41 11.49 2.85
CA ILE A 243 -23.56 10.67 2.00
C ILE A 243 -24.31 10.23 0.73
N ASN A 244 -25.61 9.96 0.85
CA ASN A 244 -26.42 9.41 -0.24
C ASN A 244 -27.23 10.46 -1.01
N ASP A 245 -27.23 11.71 -0.55
CA ASP A 245 -27.83 12.83 -1.28
C ASP A 245 -26.93 13.22 -2.48
N VAL A 246 -27.17 12.55 -3.61
CA VAL A 246 -26.37 12.73 -4.82
C VAL A 246 -26.46 14.16 -5.32
N ASP A 247 -27.65 14.76 -5.34
CA ASP A 247 -27.86 16.10 -5.89
C ASP A 247 -27.21 17.18 -5.04
N ALA A 248 -27.35 17.10 -3.71
CA ALA A 248 -26.67 18.02 -2.80
C ALA A 248 -25.14 17.90 -2.94
N ASN A 249 -24.63 16.67 -2.98
CA ASN A 249 -23.19 16.43 -3.15
C ASN A 249 -22.68 16.97 -4.49
N LYS A 250 -23.41 16.77 -5.59
CA LYS A 250 -23.04 17.31 -6.90
C LYS A 250 -23.00 18.84 -6.90
N ASN A 251 -23.99 19.49 -6.27
CA ASN A 251 -24.03 20.94 -6.16
C ASN A 251 -22.83 21.51 -5.39
N ILE A 252 -22.42 20.87 -4.30
CA ILE A 252 -21.24 21.28 -3.53
C ILE A 252 -19.96 21.10 -4.37
N ILE A 253 -19.82 19.94 -5.02
CA ILE A 253 -18.63 19.63 -5.82
C ILE A 253 -18.45 20.61 -6.98
N LEU A 254 -19.55 21.05 -7.61
CA LEU A 254 -19.52 22.02 -8.72
C LEU A 254 -19.12 23.43 -8.29
N GLN A 255 -19.18 23.76 -7.00
CA GLN A 255 -18.78 25.06 -6.46
C GLN A 255 -17.29 25.12 -6.10
N THR A 256 -16.56 24.00 -6.20
CA THR A 256 -15.11 23.91 -5.94
C THR A 256 -14.30 24.21 -7.18
#